data_AF-A0A928FQ29-F1
#
_entry.id   AF-A0A928FQ29-F1
#
_cell.length_a   1.000
_cell.length_b   1.000
_cell.length_c   1.000
_cell.angle_alpha   90.00
_cell.angle_beta   90.00
_cell.angle_gamma   90.00
#
_symmetry.space_group_name_H-M   'P 1'
#
loop_
_entity.id
_entity.type
_entity.pdbx_description
1 polymer ?
#
loop_
_entity_poly.entity_id
_entity_poly.type
_entity_poly.pdbx_seq_one_letter_code
_entity_poly.pdbx_strand_id
1 'polypeptide(L)' 'MIIKNEKKNNVATIGIVASIIGLVISAFLVILSFINGASKTLGIILFCACSATLCANIANKRKNK' A
#
# COMPACT_ATOMS: atom_id res chain seq x y z
N MET A 1 0.44 14.28 -28.06
CA MET A 1 0.96 13.99 -26.69
C MET A 1 -0.13 13.45 -25.72
N ILE A 2 -1.35 13.15 -26.19
CA ILE A 2 -2.50 12.82 -25.34
C ILE A 2 -2.44 11.39 -24.77
N ILE A 3 -1.85 10.44 -25.51
CA ILE A 3 -1.76 9.00 -25.13
C ILE A 3 -0.88 8.75 -23.89
N LYS A 4 0.05 9.66 -23.55
CA LYS A 4 0.93 9.51 -22.37
C LYS A 4 0.20 9.75 -21.04
N ASN A 5 -0.95 10.42 -21.03
CA ASN A 5 -1.67 10.75 -19.79
C ASN A 5 -2.62 9.64 -19.32
N GLU A 6 -3.31 8.94 -20.22
CA GLU A 6 -4.16 7.79 -19.83
C GLU A 6 -3.34 6.67 -19.18
N LYS A 7 -2.17 6.36 -19.74
CA LYS A 7 -1.29 5.31 -19.22
C LYS A 7 -0.72 5.63 -17.83
N LYS A 8 -0.44 6.92 -17.55
CA LYS A 8 0.04 7.36 -16.22
C LYS A 8 -1.03 7.24 -15.14
N ASN A 9 -2.30 7.47 -15.46
CA ASN A 9 -3.39 7.40 -14.49
C ASN A 9 -3.71 5.96 -14.07
N ASN A 10 -3.58 5.01 -15.01
CA ASN A 10 -3.82 3.59 -14.74
C ASN A 10 -2.75 2.99 -13.80
N VAL A 11 -1.46 3.26 -14.05
CA VAL A 11 -0.36 2.78 -13.20
C VAL A 11 -0.45 3.35 -11.78
N ALA A 12 -0.77 4.64 -11.63
CA ALA A 12 -0.95 5.24 -10.31
C ALA A 12 -2.13 4.61 -9.54
N THR A 13 -3.21 4.24 -10.24
CA THR A 13 -4.40 3.61 -9.64
C THR A 13 -4.10 2.19 -9.17
N ILE A 14 -3.40 1.40 -9.99
CA ILE A 14 -2.94 0.05 -9.61
C ILE A 14 -2.07 0.11 -8.35
N GLY A 15 -1.16 1.09 -8.25
CA GLY A 15 -0.32 1.29 -7.06
C GLY A 15 -1.11 1.59 -5.79
N ILE A 16 -2.21 2.37 -5.87
CA ILE A 16 -3.09 2.65 -4.72
C ILE A 16 -3.82 1.38 -4.28
N VAL A 17 -4.41 0.67 -5.24
CA VAL A 17 -5.19 -0.56 -4.97
C VAL A 17 -4.29 -1.63 -4.34
N ALA A 18 -3.07 -1.82 -4.87
CA ALA A 18 -2.09 -2.75 -4.31
C ALA A 18 -1.70 -2.40 -2.87
N SER A 19 -1.52 -1.10 -2.56
CA SER A 19 -1.17 -0.65 -1.21
C SER A 19 -2.31 -0.88 -0.20
N ILE A 20 -3.57 -0.68 -0.61
CA ILE A 20 -4.75 -0.94 0.24
C ILE A 20 -4.88 -2.44 0.52
N ILE A 21 -4.74 -3.28 -0.50
CA ILE A 21 -4.78 -4.74 -0.33
C ILE A 21 -3.65 -5.20 0.61
N GLY A 22 -2.44 -4.65 0.45
CA GLY A 22 -1.30 -4.94 1.33
C GLY A 22 -1.57 -4.57 2.80
N LEU A 23 -2.24 -3.45 3.07
CA LEU A 23 -2.64 -3.05 4.43
C LEU A 23 -3.63 -4.04 5.05
N VAL A 24 -4.63 -4.48 4.30
CA VAL A 24 -5.63 -5.45 4.77
C VAL A 24 -4.99 -6.80 5.10
N ILE A 25 -4.12 -7.31 4.22
CA ILE A 25 -3.40 -8.57 4.45
C ILE A 25 -2.47 -8.46 5.65
N SER A 26 -1.77 -7.34 5.80
CA SER A 26 -0.87 -7.09 6.93
C SER A 26 -1.63 -7.07 8.26
N ALA A 27 -2.80 -6.40 8.31
CA ALA A 27 -3.65 -6.38 9.49
C ALA A 27 -4.13 -7.81 9.86
N PHE A 28 -4.51 -8.60 8.86
CA PHE A 28 -4.92 -9.99 9.06
C PHE A 28 -3.77 -10.86 9.59
N LEU A 29 -2.56 -10.71 9.06
CA LEU A 29 -1.36 -11.42 9.53
C LEU A 29 -0.99 -11.04 10.98
N VAL A 30 -1.17 -9.78 11.36
CA VAL A 30 -0.99 -9.34 12.74
C VAL A 30 -1.99 -10.07 13.65
N ILE A 31 -3.28 -10.09 13.29
CA ILE A 31 -4.33 -10.78 14.07
C ILE A 31 -4.01 -12.28 14.19
N LEU A 32 -3.63 -12.94 13.10
CA LEU A 32 -3.22 -14.35 13.12
C LEU A 32 -1.99 -14.59 14.00
N SER A 33 -1.02 -13.67 14.00
CA SER A 33 0.16 -13.77 14.86
C SER A 33 -0.20 -13.63 16.34
N PHE A 34 -1.21 -12.83 16.67
CA PHE A 34 -1.76 -12.76 18.02
C PHE A 34 -2.40 -14.08 18.46
N ILE A 35 -3.09 -14.79 17.55
CA ILE A 35 -3.76 -16.05 17.84
C ILE A 35 -2.75 -17.21 17.96
N ASN A 36 -1.79 -17.29 17.03
CA ASN A 36 -0.81 -18.39 16.97
C ASN A 36 0.45 -18.16 17.81
N GLY A 37 0.57 -17.04 18.53
CA GLY A 37 1.78 -16.71 19.31
C GLY A 37 3.03 -16.44 18.45
N ALA A 38 2.87 -16.22 17.15
CA ALA A 38 3.96 -15.97 16.21
C ALA A 38 4.51 -14.54 16.32
N SER A 39 5.69 -14.31 15.75
CA SER A 39 6.37 -13.02 15.80
C SER A 39 5.56 -11.89 15.15
N LYS A 40 5.15 -10.93 15.98
CA LYS A 40 4.32 -9.78 15.61
C LYS A 40 5.09 -8.73 14.79
N THR A 41 6.41 -8.77 14.87
CA THR A 41 7.32 -7.81 14.23
C THR A 41 7.16 -7.80 12.72
N LEU A 42 6.99 -8.97 12.10
CA LEU A 42 6.86 -9.09 10.64
C LEU A 42 5.59 -8.38 10.14
N GLY A 43 4.44 -8.62 10.77
CA GLY A 43 3.17 -8.00 10.41
C GLY A 43 3.17 -6.48 10.60
N ILE A 44 3.84 -5.98 11.65
CA ILE A 44 3.98 -4.55 11.92
C ILE A 44 4.89 -3.88 10.88
N ILE A 45 6.02 -4.50 10.50
CA ILE A 45 6.93 -3.97 9.47
C ILE A 45 6.20 -3.87 8.14
N LEU A 46 5.47 -4.92 7.73
CA LEU A 46 4.68 -4.92 6.50
C LEU A 46 3.60 -3.82 6.53
N PHE A 47 2.88 -3.70 7.64
CA PHE A 47 1.87 -2.65 7.80
C PHE A 47 2.47 -1.24 7.63
N CYS A 48 3.63 -1.00 8.24
CA CYS A 48 4.31 0.28 8.16
C CYS A 48 4.79 0.60 6.73
N ALA A 49 5.38 -0.39 6.03
CA ALA A 49 5.84 -0.24 4.66
C ALA A 49 4.70 0.04 3.67
N CYS A 50 3.57 -0.66 3.80
CA CYS A 50 2.39 -0.43 2.95
C CYS A 50 1.75 0.95 3.21
N SER A 51 1.76 1.41 4.47
CA SER A 51 1.31 2.77 4.82
C SER A 51 2.22 3.85 4.23
N ALA A 52 3.54 3.70 4.35
CA ALA A 52 4.50 4.64 3.77
C ALA A 52 4.36 4.74 2.25
N THR A 53 4.15 3.60 1.58
CA THR A 53 3.92 3.53 0.12
C THR A 53 2.63 4.25 -0.28
N LEU A 54 1.55 4.06 0.49
CA LEU A 54 0.28 4.75 0.27
C LEU A 54 0.45 6.27 0.43
N CYS A 55 1.12 6.71 1.49
CA CYS A 55 1.41 8.12 1.75
C CYS A 55 2.26 8.76 0.64
N ALA A 56 3.31 8.07 0.20
CA ALA A 56 4.16 8.54 -0.90
C ALA A 56 3.38 8.66 -2.21
N ASN A 57 2.50 7.70 -2.51
CA ASN A 57 1.69 7.70 -3.72
C ASN A 57 0.62 8.82 -3.70
N ILE A 58 0.00 9.09 -2.55
CA ILE A 58 -0.93 10.21 -2.35
C ILE A 58 -0.21 11.56 -2.47
N ALA A 59 0.98 11.69 -1.86
CA ALA A 59 1.80 12.89 -1.94
C ALA A 59 2.24 13.19 -3.39
N ASN A 60 2.62 12.14 -4.14
CA ASN A 60 2.94 12.26 -5.56
C ASN A 60 1.72 12.65 -6.40
N LYS A 61 0.53 12.13 -6.10
CA LYS A 61 -0.72 12.59 -6.75
C LYS A 61 -1.02 14.06 -6.48
N ARG A 62 -0.70 14.59 -5.29
CA ARG A 62 -0.88 16.02 -4.98
C ARG A 62 0.15 16.93 -5.65
N LYS A 63 1.38 16.48 -5.88
CA LYS A 63 2.43 17.27 -6.56
C LYS A 63 2.30 17.29 -8.10
N ASN A 64 1.56 16.35 -8.68
CA ASN A 64 1.41 16.19 -10.13
C ASN A 64 0.04 16.67 -10.64
N LYS A 65 -0.60 17.58 -9.89
CA LYS A 65 -1.89 18.21 -10.18
C LYS A 65 -1.68 19.71 -10.29
#